data_AF-A0A1U8JN82-F1
#
_entry.id   AF-A0A1U8JN82-F1
#
_cell.length_a   1.000
_cell.length_b   1.000
_cell.length_c   1.000
_cell.angle_alpha   90.00
_cell.angle_beta   90.00
_cell.angle_gamma   90.00
#
_symmetry.space_group_name_H-M   'P 1'
#
loop_
_entity.id
_entity.type
_entity.pdbx_description
1 polymer ?
#
loop_
_entity_poly.entity_id
_entity_poly.type
_entity_poly.pdbx_seq_one_letter_code
_entity_poly.pdbx_strand_id
1 'polypeptide(L)'
;MVQALANLKDFKGLKKCFEEWDTSCSSYDRRLVTSTIRGFLSGDMLEEAEVVLDNAMKRSKGPYTKAREYFMVYFLRKCRFDMALKHMEAAVSEVKDWSPVNPETMTAFFDYFMNEGDVKAAEEFCKHLKNNNCLDSEVYHQLLRLYVAAGKVAPDMRRRLEDDAIEISKELEDLLVKVCPE
;
A
#
# COMPACT_ATOMS: atom_id res chain seq x y z
N MET A 1 17.97 10.25 12.91
CA MET A 1 17.45 10.26 14.29
C MET A 1 16.13 9.50 14.40
N VAL A 2 15.02 9.97 13.81
CA VAL A 2 13.70 9.30 13.86
C VAL A 2 13.75 7.81 13.53
N GLN A 3 14.34 7.44 12.39
CA GLN A 3 14.46 6.03 12.01
C GLN A 3 15.33 5.21 12.99
N ALA A 4 16.37 5.82 13.58
CA ALA A 4 17.22 5.14 14.55
C ALA A 4 16.47 4.88 15.86
N LEU A 5 15.70 5.86 16.35
CA LEU A 5 14.86 5.72 17.54
C LEU A 5 13.80 4.63 17.35
N ALA A 6 13.13 4.60 16.19
CA ALA A 6 12.18 3.55 15.83
C ALA A 6 12.86 2.17 15.80
N ASN A 7 14.03 2.05 15.16
CA ASN A 7 14.76 0.78 15.09
C ASN A 7 15.23 0.28 16.47
N LEU A 8 15.58 1.20 17.37
CA LEU A 8 15.93 0.91 18.76
C LEU A 8 14.70 0.68 19.66
N LYS A 9 13.48 0.77 19.11
CA LYS A 9 12.21 0.70 19.85
C LYS A 9 12.09 1.74 20.97
N ASP A 10 12.83 2.85 20.86
CA ASP A 10 12.73 3.98 21.79
C ASP A 10 11.60 4.91 21.34
N PHE A 11 10.36 4.44 21.48
CA PHE A 11 9.18 5.19 21.06
C PHE A 11 8.92 6.43 21.92
N LYS A 12 9.33 6.40 23.19
CA LYS A 12 9.28 7.57 24.07
C LYS A 12 10.24 8.66 23.58
N GLY A 13 11.47 8.29 23.23
CA GLY A 13 12.44 9.17 22.60
C GLY A 13 11.95 9.69 21.25
N LEU A 14 11.39 8.81 20.41
CA LEU A 14 10.79 9.18 19.13
C LEU A 14 9.71 10.26 19.30
N LYS A 15 8.75 10.03 20.21
CA LYS A 15 7.67 10.97 20.51
C LYS A 15 8.21 12.32 20.99
N LYS A 16 9.10 12.30 21.99
CA LYS A 16 9.71 13.51 22.53
C LYS A 16 10.44 14.31 21.44
N CYS A 17 11.28 13.66 20.64
CA CYS A 17 12.02 14.31 19.56
C CYS A 17 11.08 14.89 18.50
N PHE A 18 9.99 14.20 18.18
CA PHE A 18 9.01 14.70 17.21
C PHE A 18 8.24 15.91 17.75
N GLU A 19 7.79 15.89 19.01
CA GLU A 19 7.07 17.01 19.64
C GLU A 19 7.97 18.26 19.77
N GLU A 20 9.23 18.08 20.16
CA GLU A 20 10.22 19.17 20.21
C GLU A 20 10.45 19.77 18.82
N TRP A 21 10.57 18.94 17.79
CA TRP A 21 10.69 19.41 16.42
C TRP A 21 9.40 20.12 15.95
N ASP A 22 8.23 19.53 16.18
CA ASP A 22 6.95 20.07 15.71
C ASP A 22 6.71 21.47 16.33
N THR A 23 7.02 21.65 17.61
CA THR A 23 6.85 22.95 18.28
C THR A 23 7.86 24.01 17.84
N SER A 24 9.08 23.63 17.46
CA SER A 24 10.18 24.58 17.18
C SER A 24 10.52 24.75 15.70
N CYS A 25 9.97 23.93 14.80
CA CYS A 25 10.37 23.95 13.40
C CYS A 25 9.98 25.26 12.70
N SER A 26 10.97 25.90 12.07
CA SER A 26 10.76 27.07 11.20
C SER A 26 10.29 26.68 9.79
N SER A 27 10.55 25.44 9.38
CA SER A 27 10.09 24.87 8.11
C SER A 27 9.54 23.46 8.33
N TYR A 28 8.36 23.19 7.75
CA TYR A 28 7.64 21.94 7.99
C TYR A 28 8.04 20.85 7.00
N ASP A 29 8.93 19.94 7.44
CA ASP A 29 9.38 18.80 6.63
C ASP A 29 8.43 17.60 6.75
N ARG A 30 7.57 17.41 5.74
CA ARG A 30 6.62 16.28 5.65
C ARG A 30 7.31 14.91 5.61
N ARG A 31 8.59 14.82 5.23
CA ARG A 31 9.33 13.54 5.27
C ARG A 31 9.60 13.10 6.69
N LEU A 32 9.78 14.05 7.62
CA LEU A 32 9.94 13.72 9.02
C LEU A 32 8.63 13.19 9.60
N VAL A 33 7.50 13.85 9.32
CA VAL A 33 6.15 13.36 9.66
C VAL A 33 5.95 11.93 9.17
N THR A 34 6.21 11.69 7.89
CA THR A 34 6.07 10.37 7.25
C THR A 34 6.95 9.31 7.93
N SER A 35 8.19 9.67 8.28
CA SER A 35 9.12 8.76 8.97
C SER A 35 8.70 8.48 10.40
N THR A 36 8.13 9.46 11.11
CA THR A 36 7.61 9.31 12.47
C THR A 36 6.39 8.40 12.49
N ILE A 37 5.44 8.59 11.56
CA ILE A 37 4.27 7.73 11.38
C ILE A 37 4.71 6.28 11.17
N ARG A 38 5.63 6.04 10.24
CA ARG A 38 6.19 4.71 10.01
C ARG A 38 6.79 4.12 11.28
N GLY A 39 7.53 4.94 12.03
CA GLY A 39 8.13 4.55 13.31
C GLY A 39 7.10 4.10 14.34
N PHE A 40 6.05 4.89 14.57
CA PHE A 40 4.97 4.53 15.50
C PHE A 40 4.21 3.28 15.05
N LEU A 41 3.84 3.18 13.78
CA LEU A 41 3.14 2.00 13.25
C LEU A 41 3.98 0.73 13.36
N SER A 42 5.31 0.82 13.24
CA SER A 42 6.21 -0.32 13.47
C SER A 42 6.24 -0.82 14.93
N GLY A 43 5.83 0.04 15.88
CA GLY A 43 5.69 -0.25 17.30
C GLY A 43 4.26 -0.56 17.75
N ASP A 44 3.33 -0.75 16.81
CA ASP A 44 1.89 -0.90 17.08
C ASP A 44 1.24 0.29 17.79
N MET A 45 1.82 1.50 17.62
CA MET A 45 1.35 2.75 18.22
C MET A 45 0.45 3.51 17.25
N LEU A 46 -0.72 2.94 16.98
CA LEU A 46 -1.67 3.48 15.98
C LEU A 46 -2.15 4.89 16.36
N GLU A 47 -2.54 5.09 17.61
CA GLU A 47 -3.10 6.37 18.08
C GLU A 47 -2.10 7.51 17.90
N GLU A 48 -0.84 7.30 18.26
CA GLU A 48 0.22 8.29 18.05
C GLU A 48 0.45 8.56 16.57
N ALA A 49 0.43 7.54 15.71
CA ALA A 49 0.56 7.72 14.28
C ALA A 49 -0.59 8.57 13.71
N GLU A 50 -1.83 8.30 14.12
CA GLU A 50 -3.03 9.05 13.70
C GLU A 50 -2.95 10.52 14.15
N VAL A 51 -2.58 10.77 15.42
CA VAL A 51 -2.38 12.13 15.93
C VAL A 51 -1.33 12.89 15.13
N VAL A 52 -0.22 12.24 14.76
CA VAL A 52 0.81 12.85 13.92
C VAL A 52 0.28 13.22 12.53
N LEU A 53 -0.49 12.33 11.89
CA LEU A 53 -1.08 12.61 10.58
C LEU A 53 -2.09 13.77 10.65
N ASP A 54 -2.98 13.75 11.65
CA ASP A 54 -4.00 14.78 11.83
C ASP A 54 -3.41 16.16 12.08
N ASN A 55 -2.41 16.26 12.95
CA ASN A 55 -1.71 17.51 13.21
C ASN A 55 -0.99 18.02 11.96
N ALA A 56 -0.36 17.12 11.21
CA ALA A 56 0.29 17.48 9.96
C ALA A 56 -0.69 18.04 8.93
N MET A 57 -1.85 17.39 8.73
CA MET A 57 -2.88 17.83 7.80
C MET A 57 -3.48 19.20 8.16
N LYS A 58 -3.59 19.52 9.45
CA LYS A 58 -4.02 20.85 9.91
C LYS A 58 -2.99 21.93 9.63
N ARG A 59 -1.70 21.58 9.68
CA ARG A 59 -0.59 22.52 9.62
C ARG A 59 -0.11 22.82 8.20
N SER A 60 -0.14 21.84 7.31
CA SER A 60 0.33 22.03 5.94
C SER A 60 -0.54 21.29 4.93
N LYS A 61 -0.66 21.86 3.74
CA LYS A 61 -1.35 21.20 2.63
C LYS A 61 -0.59 19.93 2.20
N GLY A 62 -1.33 18.89 1.84
CA GLY A 62 -0.81 17.61 1.35
C GLY A 62 -0.06 17.70 0.01
N PRO A 63 0.24 16.55 -0.63
CA PRO A 63 -0.28 15.23 -0.31
C PRO A 63 0.46 14.50 0.83
N TYR A 64 -0.23 13.55 1.46
CA TYR A 64 0.24 12.63 2.51
C TYR A 64 0.15 11.17 2.06
N THR A 65 0.10 10.92 0.75
CA THR A 65 -0.03 9.58 0.15
C THR A 65 0.94 8.56 0.73
N LYS A 66 2.23 8.91 0.88
CA LYS A 66 3.23 8.01 1.48
C LYS A 66 2.97 7.67 2.95
N ALA A 67 2.45 8.63 3.73
CA ALA A 67 2.03 8.36 5.09
C ALA A 67 0.81 7.43 5.11
N ARG A 68 -0.17 7.69 4.25
CA ARG A 68 -1.37 6.84 4.07
C ARG A 68 -1.00 5.40 3.68
N GLU A 69 -0.01 5.20 2.83
CA GLU A 69 0.50 3.88 2.47
C GLU A 69 1.02 3.10 3.67
N TYR A 70 1.70 3.74 4.62
CA TYR A 70 2.12 3.06 5.86
C TYR A 70 0.92 2.62 6.71
N PHE A 71 -0.15 3.42 6.77
CA PHE A 71 -1.39 2.98 7.40
C PHE A 71 -2.04 1.82 6.66
N MET A 72 -2.10 1.85 5.32
CA MET A 72 -2.62 0.74 4.51
C MET A 72 -1.88 -0.57 4.85
N VAL A 73 -0.54 -0.56 4.79
CA VAL A 73 0.29 -1.73 5.14
C VAL A 73 0.00 -2.21 6.57
N TYR A 74 -0.05 -1.28 7.53
CA TYR A 74 -0.34 -1.61 8.94
C TYR A 74 -1.70 -2.30 9.11
N PHE A 75 -2.75 -1.76 8.49
CA PHE A 75 -4.10 -2.30 8.60
C PHE A 75 -4.28 -3.62 7.84
N LEU A 76 -3.71 -3.74 6.64
CA LEU A 76 -3.75 -4.98 5.85
C LEU A 76 -3.08 -6.14 6.60
N ARG A 77 -1.93 -5.90 7.24
CA ARG A 77 -1.24 -6.89 8.10
C ARG A 77 -2.05 -7.34 9.32
N LYS A 78 -3.05 -6.56 9.71
CA LYS A 78 -3.99 -6.87 10.81
C LYS A 78 -5.36 -7.30 10.30
N CYS A 79 -5.47 -7.64 9.02
CA CYS A 79 -6.72 -8.01 8.35
C CYS A 79 -7.85 -6.98 8.50
N ARG A 80 -7.52 -5.68 8.57
CA ARG A 80 -8.49 -4.56 8.66
C ARG A 80 -8.61 -3.84 7.32
N PHE A 81 -9.19 -4.52 6.34
CA PHE A 81 -9.27 -3.99 4.97
C PHE A 81 -10.09 -2.70 4.84
N ASP A 82 -11.17 -2.56 5.60
CA ASP A 82 -12.00 -1.35 5.63
C ASP A 82 -11.20 -0.09 5.99
N MET A 83 -10.25 -0.22 6.93
CA MET A 83 -9.37 0.88 7.33
C MET A 83 -8.31 1.15 6.27
N ALA A 84 -7.73 0.12 5.68
CA ALA A 84 -6.79 0.28 4.57
C ALA A 84 -7.45 0.99 3.38
N LEU A 85 -8.68 0.60 3.05
CA LEU A 85 -9.46 1.21 1.97
C LEU A 85 -9.75 2.69 2.23
N LYS A 86 -10.10 3.08 3.47
CA LYS A 86 -10.26 4.50 3.83
C LYS A 86 -9.00 5.32 3.56
N HIS A 87 -7.81 4.77 3.86
CA HIS A 87 -6.56 5.44 3.54
C HIS A 87 -6.29 5.50 2.04
N MET A 88 -6.63 4.45 1.29
CA MET A 88 -6.52 4.41 -0.17
C MET A 88 -7.42 5.48 -0.82
N GLU A 89 -8.70 5.51 -0.47
CA GLU A 89 -9.67 6.51 -0.96
C GLU A 89 -9.20 7.94 -0.66
N ALA A 90 -8.68 8.17 0.54
CA ALA A 90 -8.14 9.47 0.90
C ALA A 90 -6.88 9.82 0.09
N ALA A 91 -6.01 8.86 -0.22
CA ALA A 91 -4.84 9.08 -1.08
C ALA A 91 -5.26 9.45 -2.52
N VAL A 92 -6.28 8.76 -3.07
CA VAL A 92 -6.88 9.07 -4.38
C VAL A 92 -7.53 10.46 -4.39
N SER A 93 -8.14 10.88 -3.28
CA SER A 93 -8.71 12.23 -3.16
C SER A 93 -7.66 13.34 -3.12
N GLU A 94 -6.46 13.04 -2.63
CA GLU A 94 -5.35 13.99 -2.56
C GLU A 94 -4.56 14.08 -3.87
N VAL A 95 -4.46 12.97 -4.59
CA VAL A 95 -3.74 12.86 -5.86
C VAL A 95 -4.60 12.05 -6.81
N LYS A 96 -5.08 12.72 -7.88
CA LYS A 96 -6.02 12.13 -8.86
C LYS A 96 -5.53 10.81 -9.42
N ASP A 97 -4.24 10.73 -9.74
CA ASP A 97 -3.63 9.57 -10.37
C ASP A 97 -2.79 8.77 -9.34
N TRP A 98 -3.30 8.61 -8.11
CA TRP A 98 -2.57 7.92 -7.05
C TRP A 98 -2.32 6.46 -7.44
N SER A 99 -1.10 6.02 -7.18
CA SER A 99 -0.70 4.63 -7.19
C SER A 99 0.24 4.34 -6.02
N PRO A 100 0.32 3.09 -5.55
CA PRO A 100 1.24 2.72 -4.49
C PRO A 100 2.70 3.01 -4.88
N VAL A 101 3.35 3.92 -4.15
CA VAL A 101 4.77 4.27 -4.38
C VAL A 101 5.70 3.36 -3.58
N ASN A 102 5.26 2.91 -2.40
CA ASN A 102 5.98 1.94 -1.58
C ASN A 102 5.66 0.51 -2.06
N PRO A 103 6.67 -0.27 -2.51
CA PRO A 103 6.47 -1.66 -2.93
C PRO A 103 5.83 -2.53 -1.84
N GLU A 104 6.11 -2.24 -0.56
CA GLU A 104 5.51 -2.95 0.58
C GLU A 104 3.98 -2.83 0.60
N THR A 105 3.42 -1.75 0.07
CA THR A 105 1.97 -1.56 -0.05
C THR A 105 1.36 -2.54 -1.03
N MET A 106 1.97 -2.68 -2.23
CA MET A 106 1.52 -3.63 -3.24
C MET A 106 1.55 -5.06 -2.68
N THR A 107 2.66 -5.44 -2.06
CA THR A 107 2.82 -6.74 -1.40
C THR A 107 1.74 -6.96 -0.34
N ALA A 108 1.50 -5.98 0.55
CA ALA A 108 0.51 -6.12 1.61
C ALA A 108 -0.93 -6.30 1.09
N PHE A 109 -1.29 -5.64 -0.02
CA PHE A 109 -2.61 -5.83 -0.64
C PHE A 109 -2.76 -7.25 -1.19
N PHE A 110 -1.78 -7.73 -1.97
CA PHE A 110 -1.85 -9.08 -2.55
C PHE A 110 -1.74 -10.19 -1.50
N ASP A 111 -0.92 -10.02 -0.46
CA ASP A 111 -0.87 -10.94 0.67
C ASP A 111 -2.23 -11.02 1.36
N TYR A 112 -2.89 -9.89 1.58
CA TYR A 112 -4.24 -9.86 2.14
C TYR A 112 -5.25 -10.58 1.23
N PHE A 113 -5.29 -10.28 -0.06
CA PHE A 113 -6.20 -10.94 -1.00
C PHE A 113 -5.95 -12.44 -1.11
N MET A 114 -4.68 -12.86 -1.04
CA MET A 114 -4.29 -14.27 -1.05
C MET A 114 -4.77 -15.00 0.20
N ASN A 115 -4.62 -14.38 1.38
CA ASN A 115 -5.08 -14.97 2.64
C ASN A 115 -6.62 -15.10 2.69
N GLU A 116 -7.34 -14.11 2.17
CA GLU A 116 -8.81 -14.14 2.12
C GLU A 116 -9.38 -14.93 0.93
N GLY A 117 -8.54 -15.30 -0.05
CA GLY A 117 -8.99 -15.90 -1.31
C GLY A 117 -9.87 -14.96 -2.16
N ASP A 118 -9.81 -13.66 -1.92
CA ASP A 118 -10.71 -12.67 -2.53
C ASP A 118 -10.18 -12.16 -3.87
N VAL A 119 -10.37 -13.00 -4.89
CA VAL A 119 -10.08 -12.67 -6.30
C VAL A 119 -10.84 -11.42 -6.76
N LYS A 120 -12.05 -11.16 -6.24
CA LYS A 120 -12.86 -10.03 -6.70
C LYS A 120 -12.26 -8.71 -6.19
N ALA A 121 -11.88 -8.64 -4.92
CA ALA A 121 -11.21 -7.46 -4.37
C ALA A 121 -9.88 -7.18 -5.07
N ALA A 122 -9.10 -8.23 -5.39
CA ALA A 122 -7.87 -8.09 -6.16
C ALA A 122 -8.11 -7.54 -7.58
N GLU A 123 -9.15 -8.02 -8.27
CA GLU A 123 -9.52 -7.50 -9.59
C GLU A 123 -9.92 -6.01 -9.55
N GLU A 124 -10.69 -5.58 -8.55
CA GLU A 124 -11.01 -4.15 -8.39
C GLU A 124 -9.76 -3.31 -8.10
N PHE A 125 -8.82 -3.84 -7.31
CA PHE A 125 -7.54 -3.18 -7.09
C PHE A 125 -6.69 -3.10 -8.37
N CYS A 126 -6.62 -4.18 -9.16
CA CYS A 126 -5.92 -4.18 -10.46
C CYS A 126 -6.55 -3.20 -11.46
N LYS A 127 -7.88 -3.07 -11.50
CA LYS A 127 -8.56 -2.04 -12.31
C LYS A 127 -8.15 -0.64 -11.89
N HIS A 128 -8.04 -0.39 -10.58
CA HIS A 128 -7.54 0.88 -10.08
C HIS A 128 -6.09 1.12 -10.54
N LEU A 129 -5.20 0.14 -10.42
CA LEU A 129 -3.81 0.26 -10.89
C LEU A 129 -3.72 0.52 -12.40
N LYS A 130 -4.55 -0.16 -13.19
CA LYS A 130 -4.64 0.03 -14.65
C LYS A 130 -5.01 1.46 -15.02
N ASN A 131 -6.02 2.03 -14.37
CA ASN A 131 -6.46 3.40 -14.62
C ASN A 131 -5.36 4.44 -14.29
N ASN A 132 -4.39 4.07 -13.45
CA ASN A 132 -3.27 4.90 -13.04
C ASN A 132 -1.94 4.51 -13.72
N ASN A 133 -1.97 3.70 -14.79
CA ASN A 133 -0.78 3.20 -15.51
C ASN A 133 0.26 2.51 -14.61
N CYS A 134 -0.21 1.81 -13.57
CA CYS A 134 0.64 1.11 -12.59
C CYS A 134 0.39 -0.40 -12.58
N LEU A 135 -0.23 -0.92 -13.64
CA LEU A 135 -0.38 -2.34 -13.88
C LEU A 135 0.84 -2.83 -14.67
N ASP A 136 1.57 -3.80 -14.12
CA ASP A 136 2.76 -4.38 -14.75
C ASP A 136 2.74 -5.91 -14.66
N SER A 137 3.80 -6.55 -15.17
CA SER A 137 3.94 -8.00 -15.16
C SER A 137 3.94 -8.61 -13.76
N GLU A 138 4.48 -7.90 -12.76
CA GLU A 138 4.52 -8.39 -11.38
C GLU A 138 3.12 -8.36 -10.76
N VAL A 139 2.34 -7.30 -11.01
CA VAL A 139 0.94 -7.22 -10.57
C VAL A 139 0.12 -8.36 -11.19
N TYR A 140 0.31 -8.63 -12.49
CA TYR A 140 -0.34 -9.77 -13.15
C TYR A 140 0.12 -11.12 -12.58
N HIS A 141 1.40 -11.27 -12.26
CA HIS A 141 1.93 -12.46 -11.63
C HIS A 141 1.26 -12.73 -10.27
N GLN A 142 1.12 -11.72 -9.42
CA GLN A 142 0.41 -11.84 -8.13
C GLN A 142 -1.08 -12.17 -8.32
N LEU A 143 -1.75 -11.52 -9.27
CA LEU A 143 -3.15 -11.78 -9.59
C LEU A 143 -3.35 -13.23 -10.06
N LEU A 144 -2.51 -13.72 -10.98
CA LEU A 144 -2.58 -15.10 -11.48
C LEU A 144 -2.33 -16.12 -10.37
N ARG A 145 -1.35 -15.90 -9.50
CA ARG A 145 -1.13 -16.76 -8.32
C ARG A 145 -2.37 -16.83 -7.44
N LEU A 146 -3.08 -15.72 -7.27
CA LEU A 146 -4.34 -15.66 -6.52
C LEU A 146 -5.46 -16.46 -7.21
N TYR A 147 -5.60 -16.35 -8.53
CA TYR A 147 -6.55 -17.18 -9.28
C TYR A 147 -6.28 -18.67 -9.08
N VAL A 148 -5.02 -19.09 -9.22
CA VAL A 148 -4.60 -20.49 -9.01
C VAL A 148 -4.90 -20.95 -7.59
N ALA A 149 -4.53 -20.15 -6.58
CA ALA A 149 -4.75 -20.49 -5.17
C ALA A 149 -6.25 -20.61 -4.83
N ALA A 150 -7.09 -19.76 -5.42
CA ALA A 150 -8.53 -19.79 -5.24
C ALA A 150 -9.25 -20.86 -6.09
N GLY A 151 -8.52 -21.61 -6.94
CA GLY A 151 -9.09 -22.59 -7.87
C GLY A 151 -10.03 -21.95 -8.91
N LYS A 152 -9.83 -20.67 -9.24
CA LYS A 152 -10.64 -19.92 -10.20
C LYS A 152 -9.95 -19.83 -11.55
N VAL A 153 -10.76 -19.73 -12.59
CA VAL A 153 -10.33 -19.53 -13.98
C VAL A 153 -10.75 -18.17 -14.49
N ALA A 154 -10.01 -17.63 -15.46
CA ALA A 154 -10.31 -16.40 -16.17
C ALA A 154 -9.95 -16.61 -17.65
N PRO A 155 -10.86 -17.17 -18.48
CA PRO A 155 -10.56 -17.56 -19.86
C PRO A 155 -10.05 -16.42 -20.75
N ASP A 156 -10.32 -15.16 -20.39
CA ASP A 156 -9.91 -13.96 -21.11
C ASP A 156 -8.55 -13.39 -20.66
N MET A 157 -7.88 -13.99 -19.67
CA MET A 157 -6.66 -13.40 -19.06
C MET A 157 -5.53 -13.22 -20.09
N ARG A 158 -5.34 -14.16 -21.02
CA ARG A 158 -4.33 -14.01 -22.09
C ARG A 158 -4.56 -12.75 -22.93
N ARG A 159 -5.80 -12.55 -23.39
CA ARG A 159 -6.18 -11.35 -24.13
C ARG A 159 -5.99 -10.09 -23.27
N ARG A 160 -6.28 -10.14 -21.97
CA ARG A 160 -6.06 -9.02 -21.05
C ARG A 160 -4.58 -8.62 -20.95
N LEU A 161 -3.67 -9.58 -20.83
CA LEU A 161 -2.22 -9.30 -20.81
C LEU A 161 -1.78 -8.68 -22.15
N GLU A 162 -2.28 -9.18 -23.28
CA GLU A 162 -2.01 -8.61 -24.60
C GLU A 162 -2.54 -7.18 -24.74
N ASP A 163 -3.79 -6.93 -24.36
CA ASP A 163 -4.44 -5.62 -24.38
C ASP A 163 -3.68 -4.60 -23.50
N ASP A 164 -3.06 -5.07 -22.41
CA ASP A 164 -2.26 -4.28 -21.48
C ASP A 164 -0.76 -4.22 -21.85
N ALA A 165 -0.38 -4.78 -23.01
CA ALA A 165 0.99 -4.83 -23.52
C ALA A 165 2.00 -5.44 -22.53
N ILE A 166 1.56 -6.46 -21.77
CA ILE A 166 2.38 -7.17 -20.79
C ILE A 166 3.15 -8.30 -21.49
N GLU A 167 4.47 -8.27 -21.37
CA GLU A 167 5.32 -9.37 -21.84
C GLU A 167 5.05 -10.63 -21.03
N ILE A 168 4.66 -11.71 -21.72
CA ILE A 168 4.40 -13.00 -21.09
C ILE A 168 5.73 -13.71 -20.86
N SER A 169 6.24 -13.63 -19.64
CA SER A 169 7.39 -14.41 -19.19
C SER A 169 7.02 -15.90 -19.06
N LYS A 170 8.04 -16.76 -18.99
CA LYS A 170 7.82 -18.20 -18.74
C LYS A 170 7.04 -18.46 -17.44
N GLU A 171 7.30 -17.68 -16.40
CA GLU A 171 6.61 -17.81 -15.10
C GLU A 171 5.13 -17.42 -15.21
N LEU A 172 4.82 -16.37 -15.97
CA LEU A 172 3.44 -15.99 -16.26
C LEU A 172 2.73 -17.07 -17.10
N GLU A 173 3.41 -17.63 -18.08
CA GLU A 173 2.87 -18.70 -18.93
C GLU A 173 2.49 -19.95 -18.11
N ASP A 174 3.35 -20.38 -17.18
CA ASP A 174 3.10 -21.52 -16.29
C ASP A 174 1.88 -21.31 -15.39
N LEU A 175 1.57 -20.07 -15.03
CA LEU A 175 0.36 -19.71 -14.30
C LEU A 175 -0.86 -19.60 -15.22
N LEU A 176 -0.70 -19.01 -16.41
CA LEU A 176 -1.77 -18.83 -17.38
C LEU A 176 -2.38 -20.15 -17.82
N VAL A 177 -1.59 -21.21 -18.02
CA VAL A 177 -2.11 -22.55 -18.36
C VAL A 177 -3.10 -23.08 -17.31
N LYS A 178 -2.93 -22.70 -16.04
CA LYS A 178 -3.82 -23.11 -14.94
C LYS A 178 -5.07 -22.25 -14.84
N VAL A 179 -4.97 -20.97 -15.21
CA VAL A 179 -6.05 -19.97 -15.08
C VAL A 179 -6.89 -19.86 -16.37
N CYS A 180 -6.30 -20.15 -17.53
CA CYS A 180 -6.89 -20.12 -18.87
C CYS A 180 -6.73 -21.49 -19.54
N PRO A 181 -7.46 -22.53 -19.11
CA PRO A 181 -7.48 -23.78 -19.84
C PRO A 181 -8.10 -23.56 -21.23
N GLU A 182 -7.56 -24.25 -22.25
CA GLU A 182 -8.07 -24.27 -23.62
C GLU A 182 -9.50 -24.82 -23.73
#